data_AF-A0AAX2ED85-F1
#
_entry.id   AF-A0AAX2ED85-F1
#
_cell.length_a   1.000
_cell.length_b   1.000
_cell.length_c   1.000
_cell.angle_alpha   90.00
_cell.angle_beta   90.00
_cell.angle_gamma   90.00
#
_symmetry.space_group_name_H-M   'P 1'
#
loop_
_entity.id
_entity.type
_entity.pdbx_description
1 polymer ?
#
loop_
_entity_poly.entity_id
_entity_poly.type
_entity_poly.pdbx_seq_one_letter_code
_entity_poly.pdbx_strand_id
1 'polypeptide(L)'
;MLEYISKADRKIVRKSVEDLFERYRMAKFLGKAEEEFKPLIDAIYRLPEVEKKLVVAKYLSNESEYLADYQVYSYHFDPPISQVTYTKIRDRAFLKLALIFNLCPELDLLGEKGNV
;
A
#
# COMPACT_ATOMS: atom_id res chain seq x y z
N MET A 1 8.75 -4.31 13.50
CA MET A 1 7.39 -4.58 12.96
C MET A 1 7.47 -5.31 11.61
N LEU A 2 8.02 -4.73 10.53
CA LEU A 2 8.17 -5.44 9.23
C LEU A 2 9.10 -6.66 9.28
N GLU A 3 10.11 -6.65 10.15
CA GLU A 3 11.10 -7.72 10.28
C GLU A 3 10.54 -9.06 10.75
N TYR A 4 9.32 -9.05 11.33
CA TYR A 4 8.67 -10.24 11.90
C TYR A 4 7.59 -10.85 10.99
N ILE A 5 7.27 -10.21 9.86
CA ILE A 5 6.25 -10.70 8.92
C ILE A 5 6.91 -11.64 7.92
N SER A 6 6.37 -12.86 7.78
CA SER A 6 6.90 -13.87 6.88
C SER A 6 6.87 -13.41 5.42
N LYS A 7 7.71 -13.99 4.56
CA LYS A 7 7.69 -13.66 3.12
C LYS A 7 6.33 -13.95 2.48
N ALA A 8 5.64 -15.00 2.96
CA ALA A 8 4.31 -15.36 2.49
C ALA A 8 3.29 -14.26 2.87
N ASP A 9 3.28 -13.85 4.12
CA ASP A 9 2.35 -12.82 4.61
C ASP A 9 2.57 -11.48 3.92
N ARG A 10 3.83 -11.09 3.66
CA ARG A 10 4.13 -9.88 2.87
C ARG A 10 3.53 -9.95 1.46
N LYS A 11 3.54 -11.13 0.84
CA LYS A 11 2.94 -11.35 -0.48
C LYS A 11 1.42 -11.24 -0.42
N ILE A 12 0.79 -11.77 0.64
CA ILE A 12 -0.66 -11.68 0.87
C ILE A 12 -1.05 -10.22 1.09
N VAL A 13 -0.42 -9.52 2.05
CA VAL A 13 -0.61 -8.08 2.30
C VAL A 13 -0.51 -7.28 1.01
N ARG A 14 0.55 -7.52 0.26
CA ARG A 14 0.77 -6.82 -1.00
C ARG A 14 -0.38 -7.02 -1.97
N LYS A 15 -0.78 -8.28 -2.20
CA LYS A 15 -1.86 -8.59 -3.12
C LYS A 15 -3.19 -7.98 -2.67
N SER A 16 -3.55 -8.13 -1.39
CA SER A 16 -4.82 -7.60 -0.88
C SER A 16 -4.91 -6.07 -0.97
N VAL A 17 -3.81 -5.37 -0.70
CA VAL A 17 -3.76 -3.90 -0.82
C VAL A 17 -3.74 -3.46 -2.29
N GLU A 18 -3.05 -4.17 -3.19
CA GLU A 18 -3.09 -3.93 -4.63
C GLU A 18 -4.52 -4.11 -5.17
N ASP A 19 -5.23 -5.15 -4.75
CA ASP A 19 -6.63 -5.41 -5.11
C ASP A 19 -7.57 -4.29 -4.61
N LEU A 20 -7.32 -3.77 -3.40
CA LEU A 20 -8.07 -2.62 -2.88
C LEU A 20 -7.88 -1.37 -3.76
N PHE A 21 -6.65 -1.10 -4.20
CA PHE A 21 -6.38 0.02 -5.09
C PHE A 21 -6.91 -0.18 -6.51
N GLU A 22 -6.93 -1.41 -7.02
CA GLU A 22 -7.58 -1.75 -8.28
C GLU A 22 -9.07 -1.42 -8.24
N ARG A 23 -9.78 -1.84 -7.18
CA ARG A 23 -11.21 -1.51 -6.98
C ARG A 23 -11.42 -0.01 -6.89
N TYR A 24 -10.57 0.71 -6.16
CA TYR A 24 -10.61 2.17 -6.12
C TYR A 24 -10.49 2.79 -7.52
N ARG A 25 -9.51 2.34 -8.34
CA ARG A 25 -9.32 2.89 -9.69
C ARG A 25 -10.50 2.58 -10.61
N MET A 26 -11.08 1.38 -10.51
CA MET A 26 -12.31 1.04 -11.23
C MET A 26 -13.48 1.94 -10.81
N ALA A 27 -13.70 2.11 -9.50
CA ALA A 27 -14.75 3.01 -9.00
C ALA A 27 -14.50 4.47 -9.42
N LYS A 28 -13.23 4.91 -9.45
CA LYS A 28 -12.85 6.26 -9.87
C LYS A 28 -13.13 6.48 -11.35
N PHE A 29 -12.80 5.51 -12.20
CA PHE A 29 -13.14 5.54 -13.62
C PHE A 29 -14.65 5.66 -13.85
N LEU A 30 -15.45 5.01 -13.00
CA LEU A 30 -16.91 5.07 -13.04
C LEU A 30 -17.51 6.31 -12.35
N GLY A 31 -16.70 7.20 -11.78
CA GLY A 31 -17.17 8.40 -11.06
C GLY A 31 -17.78 8.13 -9.68
N LYS A 32 -17.54 6.95 -9.09
CA LYS A 32 -18.14 6.50 -7.81
C LYS A 32 -17.17 6.46 -6.63
N ALA A 33 -15.88 6.72 -6.87
CA ALA A 33 -14.85 6.54 -5.84
C ALA A 33 -15.00 7.46 -4.62
N GLU A 34 -15.52 8.68 -4.80
CA GLU A 34 -15.57 9.66 -3.70
C GLU A 34 -16.55 9.25 -2.59
N GLU A 35 -17.63 8.56 -2.94
CA GLU A 35 -18.59 8.05 -1.96
C GLU A 35 -18.13 6.70 -1.38
N GLU A 36 -17.70 5.77 -2.23
CA GLU A 36 -17.39 4.39 -1.83
C GLU A 36 -16.04 4.25 -1.11
N PHE A 37 -15.05 5.07 -1.47
CA PHE A 37 -13.66 4.94 -1.01
C PHE A 37 -13.18 6.11 -0.15
N LYS A 38 -14.08 6.98 0.34
CA LYS A 38 -13.73 8.04 1.29
C LYS A 38 -12.86 7.53 2.45
N PRO A 39 -13.17 6.40 3.12
CA PRO A 39 -12.34 5.90 4.22
C PRO A 39 -10.91 5.55 3.79
N LEU A 40 -10.74 5.00 2.57
CA LEU A 40 -9.43 4.72 1.98
C LEU A 40 -8.62 5.99 1.77
N ILE A 41 -9.25 7.01 1.19
CA ILE A 41 -8.59 8.30 0.97
C ILE A 41 -8.16 8.90 2.31
N ASP A 42 -9.05 8.98 3.30
CA ASP A 42 -8.73 9.52 4.62
C ASP A 42 -7.58 8.76 5.29
N ALA A 43 -7.54 7.43 5.18
CA ALA A 43 -6.45 6.61 5.70
C ALA A 43 -5.10 6.90 5.02
N ILE A 44 -5.10 7.07 3.69
CA ILE A 44 -3.88 7.41 2.93
C ILE A 44 -3.34 8.78 3.33
N TYR A 45 -4.22 9.77 3.52
CA TYR A 45 -3.81 11.11 3.91
C TYR A 45 -3.28 11.20 5.35
N ARG A 46 -3.55 10.18 6.19
CA ARG A 46 -2.98 10.02 7.53
C ARG A 46 -1.63 9.27 7.54
N LEU A 47 -1.19 8.71 6.42
CA LEU A 47 0.13 8.10 6.32
C LEU A 47 1.24 9.16 6.46
N PRO A 48 2.44 8.78 6.97
CA PRO A 48 3.62 9.63 6.88
C PRO A 48 3.86 10.15 5.46
N GLU A 49 4.37 11.38 5.34
CA GLU A 49 4.45 12.09 4.06
C GLU A 49 5.11 11.28 2.94
N VAL A 50 6.21 10.59 3.25
CA VAL A 50 6.94 9.77 2.28
C VAL A 50 6.14 8.56 1.78
N GLU A 51 5.36 7.93 2.67
CA GLU A 51 4.50 6.79 2.36
C GLU A 51 3.28 7.25 1.54
N LYS A 52 2.64 8.35 1.98
CA LYS A 52 1.54 8.99 1.25
C LYS A 52 1.96 9.38 -0.16
N LYS A 53 3.09 10.06 -0.31
CA LYS A 53 3.62 10.49 -1.62
C LYS A 53 3.80 9.29 -2.56
N LEU A 54 4.37 8.19 -2.07
CA LEU A 54 4.51 6.95 -2.84
C LEU A 54 3.13 6.42 -3.27
N VAL A 55 2.21 6.28 -2.31
CA VAL A 55 0.90 5.66 -2.55
C VAL A 55 0.07 6.47 -3.55
N VAL A 56 0.03 7.79 -3.38
CA VAL A 56 -0.69 8.70 -4.29
C VAL A 56 -0.11 8.62 -5.69
N ALA A 57 1.22 8.70 -5.83
CA ALA A 57 1.88 8.69 -7.14
C ALA A 57 1.68 7.37 -7.90
N LYS A 58 1.84 6.22 -7.21
CA LYS A 58 1.85 4.90 -7.85
C LYS A 58 0.51 4.20 -7.93
N TYR A 59 -0.38 4.37 -6.93
CA TYR A 59 -1.56 3.52 -6.79
C TYR A 59 -2.89 4.24 -6.96
N LEU A 60 -2.94 5.56 -6.72
CA LEU A 60 -4.15 6.38 -6.94
C LEU A 60 -4.19 7.07 -8.31
N SER A 61 -3.08 7.00 -9.06
CA SER A 61 -2.99 7.53 -10.42
C SER A 61 -3.87 6.72 -11.39
N ASN A 62 -4.42 7.37 -12.41
CA ASN A 62 -5.12 6.68 -13.49
C ASN A 62 -4.13 5.83 -14.31
N GLU A 63 -2.88 6.27 -14.40
CA GLU A 63 -1.80 5.57 -15.11
C GLU A 63 -1.12 4.47 -14.28
N SER A 64 -1.69 4.11 -13.12
CA SER A 64 -1.06 3.16 -12.18
C SER A 64 -0.70 1.81 -12.81
N GLU A 65 -1.47 1.36 -13.81
CA GLU A 65 -1.24 0.11 -14.53
C GLU A 65 -0.03 0.17 -15.48
N TYR A 66 0.26 1.34 -16.04
CA TYR A 66 1.36 1.55 -16.98
C TYR A 66 2.63 2.11 -16.32
N LEU A 67 2.50 2.62 -15.09
CA LEU A 67 3.63 3.22 -14.37
C LEU A 67 4.49 2.14 -13.71
N ALA A 68 5.70 1.89 -14.21
CA ALA A 68 6.60 0.93 -13.59
C ALA A 68 7.16 1.45 -12.24
N ASP A 69 7.48 0.54 -11.31
CA ASP A 69 8.10 0.89 -10.01
C ASP A 69 9.36 1.75 -10.22
N TYR A 70 10.14 1.47 -11.27
CA TYR A 70 11.34 2.26 -11.62
C TYR A 70 11.03 3.70 -11.96
N GLN A 71 9.94 3.96 -12.69
CA GLN A 71 9.57 5.32 -13.04
C GLN A 71 9.18 6.11 -11.79
N VAL A 72 8.52 5.45 -10.83
CA VAL A 72 8.17 6.08 -9.55
C VAL A 72 9.41 6.46 -8.77
N TYR A 73 10.30 5.50 -8.48
CA TYR A 73 11.44 5.79 -7.61
C TYR A 73 12.48 6.71 -8.26
N SER A 74 12.55 6.75 -9.60
CA SER A 74 13.48 7.62 -10.34
C SER A 74 12.95 9.03 -10.58
N TYR A 75 11.64 9.20 -10.82
CA TYR A 75 11.09 10.47 -11.33
C TYR A 75 10.03 11.12 -10.43
N HIS A 76 9.43 10.39 -9.49
CA HIS A 76 8.43 10.94 -8.57
C HIS A 76 9.02 11.28 -7.19
N PHE A 77 10.28 10.94 -6.92
CA PHE A 77 11.02 11.32 -5.72
C PHE A 77 12.12 12.33 -6.05
N ASP A 78 12.31 13.30 -5.15
CA ASP A 78 13.35 14.32 -5.25
C ASP A 78 14.05 14.45 -3.89
N PRO A 79 15.29 13.95 -3.73
CA PRO A 79 16.07 13.24 -4.76
C PRO A 79 15.48 11.85 -5.10
N PRO A 80 15.85 11.25 -6.25
CA PRO A 80 15.51 9.87 -6.59
C PRO A 80 15.94 8.89 -5.49
N ILE A 81 15.16 7.82 -5.30
CA ILE A 81 15.42 6.82 -4.27
C ILE A 81 15.77 5.46 -4.88
N SER A 82 16.49 4.64 -4.13
CA SER A 82 16.79 3.27 -4.56
C SER A 82 15.53 2.39 -4.58
N GLN A 83 15.54 1.32 -5.39
CA GLN A 83 14.50 0.29 -5.39
C GLN A 83 14.29 -0.33 -4.00
N VAL A 84 15.35 -0.49 -3.22
CA VAL A 84 15.29 -1.03 -1.85
C VAL A 84 14.55 -0.05 -0.92
N THR A 85 14.85 1.25 -1.03
CA THR A 85 14.16 2.30 -0.27
C THR A 85 12.69 2.36 -0.65
N TYR A 86 12.38 2.35 -1.95
CA TYR A 86 11.02 2.28 -2.47
C TYR A 86 10.23 1.09 -1.91
N THR A 87 10.83 -0.11 -1.96
CA THR A 87 10.22 -1.33 -1.43
C THR A 87 9.90 -1.20 0.05
N LYS A 88 10.83 -0.66 0.86
CA LYS A 88 10.59 -0.43 2.29
C LYS A 88 9.46 0.56 2.55
N ILE A 89 9.40 1.67 1.82
CA ILE A 89 8.34 2.68 1.98
C ILE A 89 6.98 2.06 1.61
N ARG A 90 6.90 1.37 0.47
CA ARG A 90 5.68 0.69 0.02
C ARG A 90 5.21 -0.35 1.03
N ASP A 91 6.09 -1.25 1.45
CA ASP A 91 5.72 -2.35 2.36
C ASP A 91 5.23 -1.81 3.72
N ARG A 92 5.79 -0.68 4.21
CA ARG A 92 5.29 0.00 5.42
C ARG A 92 3.89 0.59 5.22
N ALA A 93 3.68 1.29 4.10
CA ALA A 93 2.39 1.88 3.78
C ALA A 93 1.31 0.79 3.65
N PHE A 94 1.64 -0.29 2.94
CA PHE A 94 0.75 -1.40 2.69
C PHE A 94 0.38 -2.14 3.96
N LEU A 95 1.34 -2.39 4.85
CA LEU A 95 1.05 -3.01 6.14
C LEU A 95 0.05 -2.18 6.95
N LYS A 96 0.24 -0.84 7.01
CA LYS A 96 -0.70 0.03 7.74
C LYS A 96 -2.09 0.00 7.13
N LEU A 97 -2.20 0.07 5.81
CA LEU A 97 -3.49 0.00 5.12
C LEU A 97 -4.15 -1.38 5.33
N ALA A 98 -3.39 -2.47 5.22
CA ALA A 98 -3.91 -3.81 5.47
C ALA A 98 -4.48 -3.96 6.88
N LEU A 99 -3.82 -3.39 7.90
CA LEU A 99 -4.32 -3.37 9.27
C LEU A 99 -5.58 -2.50 9.42
N ILE A 100 -5.60 -1.30 8.83
CA ILE A 100 -6.75 -0.37 8.90
C ILE A 100 -8.00 -0.99 8.26
N PHE A 101 -7.84 -1.68 7.15
CA PHE A 101 -8.94 -2.25 6.36
C PHE A 101 -9.18 -3.73 6.62
N ASN A 102 -8.49 -4.32 7.61
CA ASN A 102 -8.56 -5.74 7.96
C ASN A 102 -8.45 -6.66 6.73
N LEU A 103 -7.48 -6.39 5.84
CA LEU A 103 -7.33 -7.08 4.56
C LEU A 103 -6.63 -8.43 4.66
N CYS A 104 -6.06 -8.74 5.82
CA CYS A 104 -5.41 -10.01 6.14
C CYS A 104 -5.71 -10.34 7.60
N PRO A 105 -6.88 -10.93 7.90
CA PRO A 105 -7.26 -11.31 9.26
C PRO A 105 -6.26 -12.28 9.90
N GLU A 106 -5.57 -13.09 9.09
CA GLU A 106 -4.55 -14.03 9.56
C GLU A 106 -3.24 -13.34 9.99
N LEU A 107 -3.09 -12.03 9.80
CA LEU A 107 -2.02 -11.26 10.43
C LEU A 107 -2.23 -11.08 11.94
N ASP A 108 -3.41 -11.45 12.46
CA ASP A 108 -3.57 -11.70 13.89
C ASP A 108 -2.80 -12.97 14.26
N LEU A 109 -1.57 -12.76 14.73
CA LEU A 109 -1.01 -13.30 15.97
C LEU A 109 0.50 -12.99 16.02
N LEU A 110 0.87 -11.71 16.04
CA LEU A 110 2.18 -11.26 16.55
C LEU A 110 2.26 -11.40 18.08
N GLY A 111 1.78 -12.52 18.65
CA GLY A 111 1.71 -12.71 20.10
C GLY A 111 1.51 -14.11 20.66
N GLU A 112 1.14 -15.16 19.89
CA GLU A 112 0.89 -16.49 20.50
C GLU A 112 1.64 -17.69 19.91
N LYS A 113 2.41 -17.55 18.82
CA LYS A 113 3.26 -18.65 18.33
C LYS A 113 4.73 -18.47 18.67
N GLY A 114 4.98 -18.23 19.95
CA GLY A 114 6.31 -18.23 20.56
C GLY A 114 6.21 -18.69 22.01
N ASN A 115 5.72 -19.92 22.23
CA ASN A 115 5.93 -20.78 23.40
C ASN A 115 4.98 -21.99 23.35
N VAL A 116 5.34 -23.02 22.58
CA VAL A 116 5.03 -24.43 22.88
C VAL A 116 6.23 -25.25 22.44
#